data_AF-A0A2S4PJ06-F1
#
_entry.id   AF-A0A2S4PJ06-F1
#
_cell.length_a   1.000
_cell.length_b   1.000
_cell.length_c   1.000
_cell.angle_alpha   90.00
_cell.angle_beta   90.00
_cell.angle_gamma   90.00
#
_symmetry.space_group_name_H-M   'P 1'
#
loop_
_entity.id
_entity.type
_entity.pdbx_description
1 polymer ?
#
loop_
_entity_poly.entity_id
_entity_poly.type
_entity_poly.pdbx_seq_one_letter_code
_entity_poly.pdbx_strand_id
1 'polypeptide(L)'
;MLYIQILTLLACAQVAISNPVSVQSKPKGPVVKPHSNPRSYFKAVQLNDSPGKLNATNPTQDSVKRAASNFAQDVGIVSNAINEMANMTDQDAIKATALRALKAEVDEDDQRAVLATAAGQAGAIPNSIIQQYTPTVFDGLDAISTDASPDSVAKNIKKIEDV
;
A
#
# COMPACT_ATOMS: atom_id res chain seq x y z
N MET A 1 -3.72 -2.26 -17.12
CA MET A 1 -2.68 -3.10 -16.45
C MET A 1 -1.29 -2.43 -16.23
N LEU A 2 -1.02 -1.19 -16.67
CA LEU A 2 0.27 -0.52 -16.38
C LEU A 2 0.36 0.01 -14.95
N TYR A 3 -0.71 0.59 -14.40
CA TYR A 3 -0.73 1.20 -13.07
C TYR A 3 -0.29 0.23 -11.94
N ILE A 4 -0.82 -0.99 -11.94
CA ILE A 4 -0.46 -2.05 -10.98
C ILE A 4 1.02 -2.43 -11.13
N GLN A 5 1.56 -2.46 -12.36
CA GLN A 5 2.97 -2.80 -12.59
C GLN A 5 3.92 -1.69 -12.11
N ILE A 6 3.53 -0.42 -12.27
CA ILE A 6 4.30 0.75 -11.81
C ILE A 6 4.39 0.77 -10.28
N LEU A 7 3.29 0.51 -9.57
CA LEU A 7 3.28 0.46 -8.09
C LEU A 7 3.99 -0.78 -7.54
N THR A 8 3.85 -1.94 -8.20
CA THR A 8 4.53 -3.18 -7.78
C THR A 8 6.06 -3.11 -7.95
N LEU A 9 6.56 -2.48 -9.02
CA LEU A 9 8.00 -2.26 -9.23
C LEU A 9 8.63 -1.38 -8.15
N LEU A 10 7.84 -0.47 -7.55
CA LEU A 10 8.36 0.49 -6.58
C LEU A 10 8.35 -0.02 -5.14
N ALA A 11 7.43 -0.91 -4.78
CA ALA A 11 7.49 -1.67 -3.54
C ALA A 11 8.76 -2.56 -3.46
N CYS A 12 9.28 -3.04 -4.60
CA CYS A 12 10.50 -3.85 -4.65
C CYS A 12 11.80 -3.04 -4.47
N ALA A 13 11.81 -1.73 -4.75
CA ALA A 13 13.02 -0.92 -4.72
C ALA A 13 13.53 -0.58 -3.30
N GLN A 14 12.69 -0.73 -2.27
CA GLN A 14 13.05 -0.35 -0.89
C GLN A 14 13.69 -1.45 -0.06
N VAL A 15 13.75 -2.69 -0.57
CA VAL A 15 14.46 -3.80 0.10
C VAL A 15 15.99 -3.67 -0.07
N ALA A 16 16.47 -2.84 -1.01
CA ALA A 16 17.89 -2.72 -1.34
C ALA A 16 18.68 -1.66 -0.54
N ILE A 17 18.03 -0.81 0.27
CA ILE A 17 18.72 0.27 1.02
C ILE A 17 18.86 -0.04 2.53
N SER A 18 18.68 -1.30 2.93
CA SER A 18 18.93 -1.72 4.31
C SER A 18 20.20 -2.55 4.43
N ASN A 19 21.33 -1.85 4.66
CA ASN A 19 22.50 -2.21 5.50
C ASN A 19 23.89 -2.14 4.82
N PRO A 20 24.98 -1.83 5.57
CA PRO A 20 25.09 -1.95 7.03
C PRO A 20 25.65 -0.72 7.77
N VAL A 21 25.02 -0.35 8.89
CA VAL A 21 25.75 0.34 9.97
C VAL A 21 26.16 -0.71 11.01
N SER A 22 27.42 -0.59 11.43
CA SER A 22 28.29 -1.58 12.03
C SER A 22 27.83 -2.32 13.30
N VAL A 23 28.37 -3.53 13.38
CA VAL A 23 28.47 -4.55 14.43
C VAL A 23 28.93 -4.05 15.82
N GLN A 24 28.25 -4.50 16.89
CA GLN A 24 28.77 -5.05 18.18
C GLN A 24 27.59 -5.06 19.19
N SER A 25 27.22 -6.07 19.97
CA SER A 25 27.82 -7.35 20.40
C SER A 25 26.74 -8.28 21.02
N LYS A 26 26.91 -9.61 20.84
CA LYS A 26 26.18 -10.79 21.40
C LYS A 26 26.41 -10.98 22.93
N PRO A 27 25.89 -12.04 23.64
CA PRO A 27 24.72 -12.97 23.44
C PRO A 27 23.95 -13.41 24.74
N LYS A 28 22.97 -14.37 24.59
CA LYS A 28 22.74 -15.63 25.40
C LYS A 28 21.31 -15.79 26.00
N GLY A 29 20.33 -16.41 25.33
CA GLY A 29 19.90 -17.85 25.42
C GLY A 29 18.57 -18.01 26.20
N PRO A 30 17.78 -19.13 26.18
CA PRO A 30 17.88 -20.38 25.43
C PRO A 30 16.60 -20.80 24.63
N VAL A 31 16.71 -22.01 24.04
CA VAL A 31 15.91 -22.71 23.02
C VAL A 31 14.62 -23.38 23.54
N VAL A 32 13.55 -23.40 22.73
CA VAL A 32 12.51 -24.47 22.74
C VAL A 32 12.12 -24.82 21.28
N LYS A 33 12.17 -26.11 20.93
CA LYS A 33 11.67 -26.71 19.65
C LYS A 33 10.35 -27.49 19.90
N PRO A 34 9.75 -28.20 18.92
CA PRO A 34 8.60 -27.75 18.14
C PRO A 34 7.35 -28.62 18.36
N HIS A 35 6.15 -28.13 18.00
CA HIS A 35 4.99 -28.99 17.75
C HIS A 35 4.19 -28.49 16.53
N SER A 36 3.86 -29.45 15.69
CA SER A 36 3.31 -29.38 14.33
C SER A 36 1.78 -29.40 14.30
N ASN A 37 1.14 -28.52 13.52
CA ASN A 37 0.27 -28.86 12.36
C ASN A 37 -0.48 -27.62 11.79
N PRO A 38 -1.03 -27.69 10.56
CA PRO A 38 -0.93 -26.60 9.59
C PRO A 38 -2.27 -25.89 9.36
N ARG A 39 -2.27 -24.57 9.54
CA ARG A 39 -3.15 -23.58 8.89
C ARG A 39 -2.87 -22.26 9.57
N SER A 40 -2.05 -21.42 8.96
CA SER A 40 -1.96 -20.04 9.38
C SER A 40 -1.91 -19.17 8.15
N TYR A 41 -3.07 -18.59 7.86
CA TYR A 41 -3.17 -17.25 7.33
C TYR A 41 -2.07 -16.38 7.94
N PHE A 42 -1.43 -15.58 7.09
CA PHE A 42 -0.34 -14.66 7.41
C PHE A 42 -0.53 -14.05 8.80
N LYS A 43 0.31 -14.49 9.74
CA LYS A 43 0.32 -14.03 11.13
C LYS A 43 0.77 -12.58 11.12
N ALA A 44 -0.20 -11.67 11.19
CA ALA A 44 0.04 -10.27 11.51
C ALA A 44 0.90 -10.25 12.78
N VAL A 45 2.13 -9.74 12.63
CA VAL A 45 3.05 -9.54 13.73
C VAL A 45 2.47 -8.43 14.58
N GLN A 46 1.70 -8.82 15.61
CA GLN A 46 1.44 -7.98 16.78
C GLN A 46 2.79 -7.69 17.45
N LEU A 47 3.39 -6.54 17.12
CA LEU A 47 4.47 -5.94 17.88
C LEU A 47 3.94 -4.61 18.44
N ASN A 48 3.56 -4.67 19.72
CA ASN A 48 3.39 -3.60 20.70
C ASN A 48 2.52 -2.37 20.33
N ASP A 49 1.36 -2.34 20.98
CA ASP A 49 0.71 -1.21 21.66
C ASP A 49 0.76 0.16 20.98
N SER A 50 -0.39 0.52 20.42
CA SER A 50 -0.75 1.80 19.80
C SER A 50 0.11 2.15 18.58
N PRO A 51 -0.40 2.01 17.33
CA PRO A 51 0.31 2.52 16.18
C PRO A 51 0.35 4.04 16.30
N GLY A 52 1.41 4.58 16.89
CA GLY A 52 1.66 6.02 16.91
C GLY A 52 1.55 6.52 15.48
N LYS A 53 0.78 7.60 15.30
CA LYS A 53 0.57 8.26 14.00
C LYS A 53 1.92 8.36 13.28
N LEU A 54 1.95 7.93 12.03
CA LEU A 54 3.16 7.98 11.23
C LEU A 54 3.66 9.42 11.15
N ASN A 55 4.93 9.63 11.46
CA ASN A 55 5.57 10.93 11.38
C ASN A 55 6.45 10.96 10.14
N ALA A 56 5.94 11.60 9.08
CA ALA A 56 6.66 11.74 7.83
C ALA A 56 7.83 12.74 7.91
N THR A 57 7.94 13.57 8.95
CA THR A 57 8.99 14.59 9.08
C THR A 57 10.30 14.03 9.61
N ASN A 58 10.24 13.00 10.45
CA ASN A 58 11.43 12.31 10.96
C ASN A 58 11.13 10.81 11.12
N PRO A 59 11.14 10.06 10.00
CA PRO A 59 10.75 8.66 9.99
C PRO A 59 11.77 7.80 10.74
N THR A 60 11.31 7.01 11.70
CA THR A 60 12.10 5.97 12.36
C THR A 60 12.12 4.69 11.52
N GLN A 61 13.12 3.82 11.72
CA GLN A 61 13.20 2.55 10.98
C GLN A 61 11.92 1.70 11.11
N ASP A 62 11.30 1.68 12.28
CA ASP A 62 10.04 0.97 12.49
C ASP A 62 8.87 1.63 11.76
N SER A 63 8.81 2.96 11.72
CA SER A 63 7.79 3.67 10.93
C SER A 63 7.96 3.42 9.43
N VAL A 64 9.20 3.33 8.93
CA VAL A 64 9.48 3.02 7.52
C VAL A 64 9.04 1.59 7.19
N LYS A 65 9.37 0.60 8.03
CA LYS A 65 8.94 -0.79 7.83
C LYS A 65 7.42 -0.94 7.83
N ARG A 66 6.74 -0.24 8.75
CA ARG A 66 5.26 -0.22 8.78
C ARG A 66 4.70 0.47 7.56
N ALA A 67 5.25 1.62 7.17
CA ALA A 67 4.80 2.35 6.00
C ALA A 67 4.97 1.54 4.71
N ALA A 68 6.09 0.83 4.55
CA ALA A 68 6.29 -0.07 3.41
C ALA A 68 5.27 -1.23 3.39
N SER A 69 5.00 -1.83 4.55
CA SER A 69 4.02 -2.92 4.66
C SER A 69 2.59 -2.43 4.35
N ASN A 70 2.22 -1.28 4.91
CA ASN A 70 0.90 -0.69 4.71
C ASN A 70 0.72 -0.24 3.26
N PHE A 71 1.72 0.43 2.67
CA PHE A 71 1.70 0.85 1.27
C PHE A 71 1.43 -0.34 0.35
N ALA A 72 2.14 -1.46 0.55
CA ALA A 72 1.90 -2.67 -0.24
C ALA A 72 0.49 -3.27 -0.04
N GLN A 73 -0.05 -3.18 1.18
CA GLN A 73 -1.41 -3.61 1.47
C GLN A 73 -2.45 -2.72 0.78
N ASP A 74 -2.28 -1.39 0.86
CA ASP A 74 -3.19 -0.39 0.30
C ASP A 74 -3.23 -0.49 -1.23
N VAL A 75 -2.07 -0.59 -1.89
CA VAL A 75 -1.95 -0.87 -3.32
C VAL A 75 -2.69 -2.17 -3.69
N GLY A 76 -2.57 -3.21 -2.86
CA GLY A 76 -3.28 -4.48 -3.06
C GLY A 76 -4.80 -4.34 -2.96
N ILE A 77 -5.30 -3.51 -2.03
CA ILE A 77 -6.72 -3.20 -1.88
C ILE A 77 -7.24 -2.45 -3.10
N VAL A 78 -6.54 -1.41 -3.55
CA VAL A 78 -6.92 -0.61 -4.73
C VAL A 78 -6.93 -1.49 -5.99
N SER A 79 -5.87 -2.26 -6.20
CA SER A 79 -5.76 -3.20 -7.33
C SER A 79 -6.90 -4.22 -7.35
N ASN A 80 -7.19 -4.86 -6.21
CA ASN A 80 -8.28 -5.83 -6.13
C ASN A 80 -9.64 -5.18 -6.36
N ALA A 81 -9.88 -3.99 -5.81
CA ALA A 81 -11.13 -3.27 -6.01
C ALA A 81 -11.39 -2.95 -7.49
N ILE A 82 -10.36 -2.48 -8.23
CA ILE A 82 -10.47 -2.22 -9.66
C ILE A 82 -10.86 -3.50 -10.43
N ASN A 83 -10.18 -4.62 -10.13
CA ASN A 83 -10.46 -5.90 -10.80
C ASN A 83 -11.85 -6.47 -10.45
N GLU A 84 -12.29 -6.33 -9.20
CA GLU A 84 -13.58 -6.81 -8.74
C GLU A 84 -14.72 -5.98 -9.34
N MET A 85 -14.65 -4.65 -9.23
CA MET A 85 -15.72 -3.74 -9.67
C MET A 85 -16.04 -3.89 -11.16
N ALA A 86 -15.05 -4.20 -12.00
CA ALA A 86 -15.25 -4.44 -13.43
C ALA A 86 -16.27 -5.56 -13.73
N ASN A 87 -16.51 -6.46 -12.78
CA ASN A 87 -17.41 -7.60 -12.93
C ASN A 87 -18.66 -7.50 -12.04
N MET A 88 -18.79 -6.43 -11.26
CA MET A 88 -19.92 -6.23 -10.36
C MET A 88 -21.10 -5.60 -11.08
N THR A 89 -22.30 -5.95 -10.64
CA THR A 89 -23.56 -5.36 -11.13
C THR A 89 -24.40 -4.74 -10.03
N ASP A 90 -24.15 -5.13 -8.77
CA ASP A 90 -24.76 -4.56 -7.59
C ASP A 90 -24.12 -3.20 -7.27
N GLN A 91 -24.92 -2.14 -7.38
CA GLN A 91 -24.45 -0.76 -7.20
C GLN A 91 -24.05 -0.44 -5.76
N ASP A 92 -24.73 -1.01 -4.76
CA ASP A 92 -24.38 -0.78 -3.36
C ASP A 92 -23.03 -1.44 -3.04
N ALA A 93 -22.81 -2.64 -3.58
CA ALA A 93 -21.54 -3.32 -3.46
C ALA A 93 -20.41 -2.60 -4.23
N ILE A 94 -20.67 -2.08 -5.44
CA ILE A 94 -19.70 -1.26 -6.20
C ILE A 94 -19.31 -0.03 -5.38
N LYS A 95 -20.29 0.70 -4.85
CA LYS A 95 -20.05 1.89 -4.04
C LYS A 95 -19.21 1.58 -2.80
N ALA A 96 -19.55 0.53 -2.08
CA ALA A 96 -18.79 0.10 -0.90
C ALA A 96 -17.34 -0.27 -1.26
N THR A 97 -17.14 -0.98 -2.38
CA THR A 97 -15.81 -1.35 -2.87
C THR A 97 -15.00 -0.13 -3.29
N ALA A 98 -15.60 0.83 -3.99
CA ALA A 98 -14.96 2.08 -4.39
C ALA A 98 -14.56 2.94 -3.18
N LEU A 99 -15.44 3.07 -2.18
CA LEU A 99 -15.13 3.81 -0.94
C LEU A 99 -13.97 3.18 -0.15
N ARG A 100 -13.92 1.84 -0.10
CA ARG A 100 -12.79 1.12 0.51
C ARG A 100 -11.49 1.40 -0.24
N ALA A 101 -11.52 1.41 -1.57
CA ALA A 101 -10.36 1.71 -2.40
C ALA A 101 -9.92 3.17 -2.27
N LEU A 102 -10.84 4.13 -2.23
CA LEU A 102 -10.55 5.55 -1.96
C LEU A 102 -9.83 5.73 -0.64
N LYS A 103 -10.31 5.06 0.41
CA LYS A 103 -9.65 5.13 1.71
C LYS A 103 -8.22 4.56 1.64
N ALA A 104 -8.02 3.44 0.95
CA ALA A 104 -6.70 2.88 0.74
C ALA A 104 -5.79 3.82 -0.06
N GLU A 105 -6.29 4.50 -1.10
CA GLU A 105 -5.51 5.48 -1.88
C GLU A 105 -5.08 6.68 -1.02
N VAL A 106 -5.95 7.17 -0.13
CA VAL A 106 -5.60 8.23 0.83
C VAL A 106 -4.56 7.75 1.85
N ASP A 107 -4.74 6.55 2.40
CA ASP A 107 -3.79 5.97 3.34
C ASP A 107 -2.43 5.71 2.65
N GLU A 108 -2.41 5.32 1.37
CA GLU A 108 -1.22 5.15 0.54
C GLU A 108 -0.41 6.45 0.46
N ASP A 109 -1.07 7.60 0.31
CA ASP A 109 -0.43 8.93 0.27
C ASP A 109 0.36 9.22 1.56
N ASP A 110 -0.24 8.90 2.72
CA ASP A 110 0.39 9.03 4.04
C ASP A 110 1.59 8.08 4.18
N GLN A 111 1.45 6.82 3.74
CA GLN A 111 2.57 5.88 3.74
C GLN A 111 3.72 6.37 2.86
N ARG A 112 3.38 6.83 1.65
CA ARG A 112 4.33 7.32 0.66
C ARG A 112 5.13 8.50 1.20
N ALA A 113 4.50 9.43 1.94
CA ALA A 113 5.20 10.56 2.55
C ALA A 113 6.32 10.09 3.51
N VAL A 114 6.06 9.08 4.34
CA VAL A 114 7.08 8.49 5.25
C VAL A 114 8.22 7.86 4.45
N LEU A 115 7.88 7.09 3.42
CA LEU A 115 8.85 6.40 2.58
C LEU A 115 9.71 7.36 1.77
N ALA A 116 9.11 8.40 1.20
CA ALA A 116 9.80 9.44 0.44
C ALA A 116 10.77 10.23 1.33
N THR A 117 10.34 10.63 2.54
CA THR A 117 11.25 11.28 3.48
C THR A 117 12.40 10.37 3.90
N ALA A 118 12.12 9.09 4.18
CA ALA A 118 13.16 8.14 4.59
C ALA A 118 14.18 7.86 3.48
N ALA A 119 13.74 7.84 2.22
CA ALA A 119 14.60 7.65 1.07
C ALA A 119 15.39 8.92 0.68
N GLY A 120 15.01 10.10 1.18
CA GLY A 120 15.65 11.36 0.86
C GLY A 120 15.69 11.61 -0.65
N GLN A 121 16.83 12.06 -1.17
CA GLN A 121 17.00 12.34 -2.60
C GLN A 121 16.80 11.11 -3.50
N ALA A 122 17.10 9.91 -3.01
CA ALA A 122 16.87 8.67 -3.77
C ALA A 122 15.37 8.38 -3.97
N GLY A 123 14.51 8.92 -3.10
CA GLY A 123 13.06 8.78 -3.17
C GLY A 123 12.36 9.81 -4.05
N ALA A 124 13.04 10.88 -4.49
CA ALA A 124 12.38 12.01 -5.14
C ALA A 124 11.75 11.63 -6.50
N ILE A 125 12.51 10.98 -7.37
CA ILE A 125 12.03 10.50 -8.68
C ILE A 125 10.88 9.50 -8.50
N PRO A 126 11.03 8.40 -7.76
CA PRO A 126 9.94 7.44 -7.62
C PRO A 126 8.69 8.03 -6.95
N ASN A 127 8.84 8.93 -5.97
CA ASN A 127 7.71 9.64 -5.37
C ASN A 127 6.99 10.53 -6.40
N SER A 128 7.73 11.23 -7.25
CA SER A 128 7.12 12.08 -8.30
C SER A 128 6.29 11.29 -9.30
N ILE A 129 6.74 10.07 -9.64
CA ILE A 129 6.00 9.18 -10.54
C ILE A 129 4.70 8.73 -9.89
N ILE A 130 4.71 8.31 -8.61
CA ILE A 130 3.45 7.95 -7.93
C ILE A 130 2.51 9.16 -7.88
N GLN A 131 3.00 10.32 -7.44
CA GLN A 131 2.21 11.55 -7.33
C GLN A 131 1.59 12.01 -8.66
N GLN A 132 2.22 11.67 -9.79
CA GLN A 132 1.67 11.97 -11.11
C GLN A 132 0.38 11.20 -11.39
N TYR A 133 0.27 9.97 -10.88
CA TYR A 133 -0.81 9.06 -11.24
C TYR A 133 -1.89 8.90 -10.15
N THR A 134 -1.55 9.07 -8.87
CA THR A 134 -2.48 9.06 -7.73
C THR A 134 -3.75 9.91 -7.96
N PRO A 135 -3.68 11.14 -8.52
CA PRO A 135 -4.89 11.94 -8.75
C PRO A 135 -5.88 11.27 -9.70
N THR A 136 -5.40 10.57 -10.74
CA THR A 136 -6.30 9.90 -11.70
C THR A 136 -7.02 8.72 -11.06
N VAL A 137 -6.34 8.01 -10.16
CA VAL A 137 -6.92 6.87 -9.44
C VAL A 137 -7.90 7.32 -8.39
N PHE A 138 -7.53 8.35 -7.62
CA PHE A 138 -8.44 8.99 -6.68
C PHE A 138 -9.72 9.50 -7.38
N ASP A 139 -9.58 10.30 -8.44
CA ASP A 139 -10.72 10.87 -9.18
C ASP A 139 -11.60 9.78 -9.81
N GLY A 140 -10.99 8.72 -10.34
CA GLY A 140 -11.72 7.59 -10.92
C GLY A 140 -12.52 6.81 -9.89
N LEU A 141 -11.93 6.53 -8.72
CA LEU A 141 -12.62 5.84 -7.63
C LEU A 141 -13.69 6.72 -6.99
N ASP A 142 -13.44 8.02 -6.83
CA ASP A 142 -14.42 9.00 -6.32
C ASP A 142 -15.64 9.08 -7.23
N ALA A 143 -15.42 9.15 -8.54
CA ALA A 143 -16.49 9.12 -9.53
C ALA A 143 -17.33 7.84 -9.45
N ILE A 144 -16.71 6.67 -9.27
CA ILE A 144 -17.43 5.39 -9.09
C ILE A 144 -18.20 5.36 -7.77
N SER A 145 -17.64 5.92 -6.70
CA SER A 145 -18.32 5.98 -5.40
C SER A 145 -19.56 6.90 -5.42
N THR A 146 -19.53 7.91 -6.29
CA THR A 146 -20.63 8.85 -6.51
C THR A 146 -21.69 8.28 -7.45
N ASP A 147 -21.27 7.68 -8.57
CA ASP A 147 -22.10 6.98 -9.54
C ASP A 147 -21.60 5.54 -9.71
N ALA A 148 -22.26 4.63 -9.00
CA ALA A 148 -21.92 3.20 -8.96
C ALA A 148 -22.56 2.38 -10.09
N SER A 149 -23.04 3.03 -11.15
CA SER A 149 -23.55 2.32 -12.33
C SER A 149 -22.44 1.55 -13.07
N PRO A 150 -22.75 0.42 -13.71
CA PRO A 150 -21.77 -0.33 -14.51
C PRO A 150 -21.09 0.50 -15.60
N ASP A 151 -21.80 1.45 -16.22
CA ASP A 151 -21.25 2.34 -17.24
C ASP A 151 -20.22 3.30 -16.66
N SER A 152 -20.50 3.88 -15.48
CA SER A 152 -19.55 4.71 -14.74
C SER A 152 -18.32 3.92 -14.33
N VAL A 153 -18.50 2.70 -13.83
CA VAL A 153 -17.42 1.77 -13.49
C VAL A 153 -16.53 1.51 -14.71
N ALA A 154 -17.09 1.07 -15.83
CA ALA A 154 -16.33 0.75 -17.03
C ALA A 154 -15.54 1.96 -17.55
N LYS A 155 -16.18 3.13 -17.59
CA LYS A 155 -15.55 4.39 -18.03
C LYS A 155 -14.38 4.78 -17.13
N ASN A 156 -14.56 4.75 -15.82
CA ASN A 156 -13.54 5.25 -14.89
C ASN A 156 -12.43 4.23 -14.64
N ILE A 157 -12.72 2.92 -14.63
CA ILE A 157 -11.67 1.88 -14.66
C ILE A 157 -10.79 2.05 -15.89
N LYS A 158 -11.39 2.24 -17.07
CA LYS A 158 -10.60 2.47 -18.29
C LYS A 158 -9.65 3.66 -18.17
N LYS A 159 -10.11 4.79 -17.60
CA LYS A 159 -9.24 5.94 -17.34
C LYS A 159 -8.08 5.62 -16.40
N ILE A 160 -8.33 4.84 -15.34
CA ILE A 160 -7.31 4.39 -14.38
C ILE A 160 -6.32 3.43 -15.04
N GLU A 161 -6.74 2.66 -16.04
CA GLU A 161 -5.85 1.74 -16.74
C GLU A 161 -5.01 2.38 -17.85
N ASP A 162 -5.49 3.50 -18.40
CA ASP A 162 -4.88 4.23 -19.51
C ASP A 162 -3.76 5.20 -19.06
N VAL A 163 -3.50 5.32 -17.74
CA VAL A 163 -2.37 6.10 -17.20
C VAL A 163 -1.05 5.35 -17.18
#